data_AF-A0A8T7H6R5-F1
#
_entry.id   AF-A0A8T7H6R5-F1
#
_cell.length_a   1.000
_cell.length_b   1.000
_cell.length_c   1.000
_cell.angle_alpha   90.00
_cell.angle_beta   90.00
_cell.angle_gamma   90.00
#
_symmetry.space_group_name_H-M   'P 1'
#
loop_
_entity.id
_entity.type
_entity.pdbx_description
1 polymer ?
#
loop_
_entity_poly.entity_id
_entity_poly.type
_entity_poly.pdbx_seq_one_letter_code
_entity_poly.pdbx_strand_id
1 'polypeptide(L)'
;GYDLKTGYITVTAAPEPTPTRRPSSSGGGGGGSTGGPGGYNVGGDSAVARVTVTGTGTSGLIITGRMQSSPGAGIPPAPGIAYQYIDLVPARFENITGAIITFIIPVAWLDEHGLSPEEIVMYHFNDNDTAWEALPTTVERTGGGEATFTATSPWFSLFAISGVEQTGEAVTTPTTAQTTSPAVATPTAEQTTAVPAGEPAPEFPLGMIAIVAGAVLLLAAGSFLVRRWWIRRQNPALFRDYD
;
A
#
# COMPACT_ATOMS: atom_id res chain seq x y z
N GLY A 1 73.42 44.94 -16.94
CA GLY A 1 73.20 43.51 -16.67
C GLY A 1 72.31 43.43 -15.45
N TYR A 2 71.13 42.85 -15.61
CA TYR A 2 69.94 42.98 -14.78
C TYR A 2 70.02 42.20 -13.46
N ASP A 3 69.56 42.87 -12.39
CA ASP A 3 69.35 42.38 -11.03
C ASP A 3 68.13 41.43 -11.00
N LEU A 4 68.36 40.14 -10.73
CA LEU A 4 67.29 39.15 -10.60
C LEU A 4 66.72 39.20 -9.18
N LYS A 5 65.80 40.13 -8.92
CA LYS A 5 64.92 40.09 -7.75
C LYS A 5 63.90 38.96 -7.93
N THR A 6 64.04 37.91 -7.14
CA THR A 6 63.06 36.83 -6.99
C THR A 6 61.77 37.38 -6.40
N GLY A 7 60.75 37.57 -7.24
CA GLY A 7 59.38 37.84 -6.81
C GLY A 7 58.66 36.54 -6.48
N TYR A 8 58.12 36.43 -5.28
CA TYR A 8 57.26 35.34 -4.84
C TYR A 8 55.85 35.57 -5.41
N ILE A 9 55.33 34.59 -6.16
CA ILE A 9 53.93 34.56 -6.61
C ILE A 9 53.11 33.88 -5.50
N THR A 10 52.26 34.63 -4.83
CA THR A 10 51.27 34.07 -3.90
C THR A 10 50.17 33.41 -4.72
N VAL A 11 50.17 32.08 -4.82
CA VAL A 11 49.05 31.34 -5.40
C VAL A 11 47.98 31.22 -4.33
N THR A 12 46.94 32.04 -4.43
CA THR A 12 45.70 31.87 -3.65
C THR A 12 45.06 30.56 -4.10
N ALA A 13 45.08 29.54 -3.24
CA ALA A 13 44.37 28.29 -3.48
C ALA A 13 42.86 28.56 -3.53
N ALA A 14 42.19 28.09 -4.58
CA ALA A 14 40.73 28.08 -4.67
C ALA A 14 40.14 27.20 -3.55
N PRO A 15 38.96 27.53 -3.00
CA PRO A 15 38.33 26.70 -1.98
C PRO A 15 38.04 25.30 -2.54
N GLU A 16 38.48 24.28 -1.80
CA GLU A 16 38.25 22.87 -2.08
C GLU A 16 36.74 22.59 -2.16
N PRO A 17 36.24 21.88 -3.19
CA PRO A 17 34.82 21.53 -3.23
C PRO A 17 34.53 20.60 -2.04
N THR A 18 33.65 21.04 -1.13
CA THR A 18 33.07 20.20 -0.09
C THR A 18 32.54 18.92 -0.72
N PRO A 19 32.95 17.72 -0.27
CA PRO A 19 32.41 16.49 -0.83
C PRO A 19 30.91 16.44 -0.54
N THR A 20 30.10 16.63 -1.58
CA THR A 20 28.66 16.33 -1.56
C THR A 20 28.51 14.88 -1.14
N ARG A 21 28.01 14.64 0.07
CA ARG A 21 27.58 13.32 0.52
C ARG A 21 26.59 12.80 -0.52
N ARG A 22 27.04 11.83 -1.32
CA ARG A 22 26.17 10.95 -2.10
C ARG A 22 25.10 10.41 -1.14
N PRO A 23 23.80 10.43 -1.48
CA PRO A 23 22.84 9.64 -0.71
C PRO A 23 23.33 8.20 -0.75
N SER A 24 23.57 7.64 0.42
CA SER A 24 23.93 6.24 0.57
C SER A 24 22.75 5.41 0.09
N SER A 25 22.83 4.90 -1.14
CA SER A 25 22.05 3.73 -1.54
C SER A 25 22.51 2.58 -0.67
N SER A 26 21.81 2.34 0.44
CA SER A 26 21.99 1.15 1.26
C SER A 26 21.37 -0.05 0.54
N GLY A 27 22.05 -0.49 -0.53
CA GLY A 27 22.02 -1.88 -0.94
C GLY A 27 22.81 -2.67 0.10
N GLY A 28 22.11 -3.17 1.12
CA GLY A 28 22.71 -3.89 2.24
C GLY A 28 21.74 -4.93 2.75
N GLY A 29 21.84 -6.16 2.23
CA GLY A 29 21.22 -7.32 2.83
C GLY A 29 21.71 -7.46 4.28
N GLY A 30 20.80 -7.25 5.22
CA GLY A 30 21.06 -7.33 6.65
C GLY A 30 19.79 -7.76 7.36
N GLY A 31 19.60 -9.07 7.48
CA GLY A 31 18.57 -9.64 8.33
C GLY A 31 18.80 -9.22 9.78
N GLY A 32 17.79 -8.58 10.36
CA GLY A 32 17.82 -8.13 11.75
C GLY A 32 16.45 -7.60 12.13
N SER A 33 15.49 -8.50 12.34
CA SER A 33 14.22 -8.14 12.96
C SER A 33 14.47 -7.75 14.42
N THR A 34 14.74 -6.47 14.65
CA THR A 34 14.78 -5.93 16.01
C THR A 34 13.37 -5.49 16.38
N GLY A 35 12.52 -6.45 16.75
CA GLY A 35 11.25 -6.17 17.40
C GLY A 35 11.52 -5.56 18.78
N GLY A 36 11.45 -4.23 18.85
CA GLY A 36 11.56 -3.45 20.08
C GLY A 36 10.28 -2.65 20.35
N PRO A 37 10.26 -1.79 21.39
CA PRO A 37 9.06 -1.01 21.74
C PRO A 37 8.53 -0.08 20.63
N GLY A 38 9.32 0.18 19.58
CA GLY A 38 8.89 0.94 18.40
C GLY A 38 8.38 0.09 17.22
N GLY A 39 8.18 -1.23 17.40
CA GLY A 39 7.78 -2.14 16.32
C GLY A 39 8.94 -2.80 15.57
N TYR A 40 8.59 -3.51 14.51
CA TYR A 40 9.46 -4.33 13.66
C TYR A 40 9.87 -3.55 12.41
N ASN A 41 11.15 -3.59 12.04
CA ASN A 41 11.61 -3.05 10.76
C ASN A 41 11.07 -3.93 9.62
N VAL A 42 10.69 -3.29 8.51
CA VAL A 42 10.27 -3.98 7.30
C VAL A 42 11.46 -4.10 6.35
N GLY A 43 11.76 -5.32 5.93
CA GLY A 43 12.73 -5.55 4.85
C GLY A 43 12.06 -5.47 3.48
N GLY A 44 12.85 -5.25 2.43
CA GLY A 44 12.38 -5.22 1.04
C GLY A 44 12.61 -3.86 0.39
N ASP A 45 11.80 -3.56 -0.63
CA ASP A 45 11.91 -2.38 -1.49
C ASP A 45 10.65 -1.49 -1.46
N SER A 46 9.73 -1.74 -0.51
CA SER A 46 8.56 -0.90 -0.31
C SER A 46 8.85 0.39 0.48
N ALA A 47 7.90 1.31 0.44
CA ALA A 47 7.89 2.55 1.21
C ALA A 47 7.56 2.34 2.70
N VAL A 48 7.24 1.11 3.11
CA VAL A 48 6.94 0.77 4.50
C VAL A 48 8.25 0.63 5.25
N ALA A 49 8.45 1.46 6.27
CA ALA A 49 9.66 1.43 7.08
C ALA A 49 9.52 0.50 8.29
N ARG A 50 8.36 0.53 8.95
CA ARG A 50 8.13 -0.17 10.23
C ARG A 50 6.70 -0.66 10.34
N VAL A 51 6.50 -1.71 11.12
CA VAL A 51 5.18 -2.16 11.53
C VAL A 51 5.19 -2.54 13.00
N THR A 52 4.23 -2.03 13.76
CA THR A 52 3.94 -2.48 15.12
C THR A 52 2.77 -3.44 15.07
N VAL A 53 2.93 -4.67 15.56
CA VAL A 53 1.84 -5.66 15.54
C VAL A 53 1.26 -5.91 16.93
N THR A 54 -0.03 -6.22 16.95
CA THR A 54 -0.75 -6.75 18.12
C THR A 54 -1.05 -8.21 17.88
N GLY A 55 -0.65 -9.11 18.80
CA GLY A 55 -0.79 -10.55 18.60
C GLY A 55 0.04 -11.40 19.57
N THR A 56 0.14 -12.70 19.28
CA THR A 56 0.92 -13.70 20.05
C THR A 56 1.99 -14.36 19.18
N GLY A 57 3.01 -14.92 19.83
CA GLY A 57 4.11 -15.61 19.13
C GLY A 57 5.00 -14.70 18.28
N THR A 58 5.08 -13.40 18.58
CA THR A 58 5.76 -12.41 17.75
C THR A 58 7.27 -12.27 18.02
N SER A 59 7.82 -13.03 18.97
CA SER A 59 9.22 -12.95 19.43
C SER A 59 10.28 -13.22 18.33
N GLY A 60 9.89 -13.69 17.15
CA GLY A 60 10.77 -13.89 16.00
C GLY A 60 10.18 -13.37 14.69
N LEU A 61 9.16 -12.50 14.77
CA LEU A 61 8.40 -12.01 13.62
C LEU A 61 9.33 -11.34 12.61
N ILE A 62 9.18 -11.69 11.34
CA ILE A 62 9.84 -11.04 10.21
C ILE A 62 8.75 -10.45 9.33
N ILE A 63 8.93 -9.22 8.87
CA ILE A 63 8.00 -8.56 7.95
C ILE A 63 8.77 -8.15 6.71
N THR A 64 8.26 -8.55 5.54
CA THR A 64 8.83 -8.17 4.24
C THR A 64 7.78 -7.42 3.45
N GLY A 65 8.09 -6.20 3.01
CA GLY A 65 7.27 -5.40 2.12
C GLY A 65 7.87 -5.40 0.72
N ARG A 66 7.12 -5.92 -0.26
CA ARG A 66 7.55 -5.96 -1.66
C ARG A 66 6.75 -4.96 -2.46
N MET A 67 7.45 -4.06 -3.15
CA MET A 67 6.82 -3.16 -4.11
C MET A 67 6.23 -3.97 -5.27
N GLN A 68 5.04 -3.60 -5.72
CA GLN A 68 4.39 -4.09 -6.92
C GLN A 68 4.18 -2.93 -7.90
N SER A 69 4.39 -3.18 -9.20
CA SER A 69 4.15 -2.18 -10.25
C SER A 69 2.66 -1.98 -10.56
N SER A 70 1.82 -2.92 -10.13
CA SER A 70 0.37 -2.91 -10.33
C SER A 70 -0.29 -3.76 -9.24
N PRO A 71 -1.60 -3.63 -9.02
CA PRO A 71 -2.29 -4.39 -7.98
C PRO A 71 -2.37 -5.90 -8.30
N GLY A 72 -2.26 -6.29 -9.58
CA GLY A 72 -2.36 -7.67 -10.03
C GLY A 72 -3.50 -7.87 -11.03
N ALA A 73 -3.57 -9.06 -11.63
CA ALA A 73 -4.59 -9.38 -12.62
C ALA A 73 -5.96 -9.57 -11.94
N GLY A 74 -6.99 -8.87 -12.44
CA GLY A 74 -8.36 -8.95 -11.91
C GLY A 74 -8.62 -8.08 -10.68
N ILE A 75 -7.61 -7.34 -10.20
CA ILE A 75 -7.76 -6.38 -9.10
C ILE A 75 -7.88 -4.97 -9.70
N PRO A 76 -8.95 -4.20 -9.38
CA PRO A 76 -9.06 -2.82 -9.85
C PRO A 76 -7.93 -1.96 -9.27
N PRO A 77 -7.54 -0.85 -9.93
CA PRO A 77 -6.65 0.13 -9.34
C PRO A 77 -7.18 0.67 -8.01
N ALA A 78 -6.29 0.99 -7.08
CA ALA A 78 -6.69 1.67 -5.85
C ALA A 78 -7.26 3.06 -6.18
N PRO A 79 -8.20 3.59 -5.37
CA PRO A 79 -8.72 4.93 -5.56
C PRO A 79 -7.61 5.99 -5.51
N GLY A 80 -7.80 7.07 -6.27
CA GLY A 80 -6.85 8.19 -6.35
C GLY A 80 -5.61 7.91 -7.19
N ILE A 81 -4.55 8.64 -6.88
CA ILE A 81 -3.24 8.55 -7.53
C ILE A 81 -2.37 7.62 -6.69
N ALA A 82 -2.17 6.39 -7.15
CA ALA A 82 -1.37 5.40 -6.45
C ALA A 82 0.13 5.77 -6.48
N TYR A 83 0.74 5.92 -5.31
CA TYR A 83 2.19 6.03 -5.14
C TYR A 83 2.85 4.65 -5.26
N GLN A 84 2.32 3.66 -4.54
CA GLN A 84 2.92 2.33 -4.50
C GLN A 84 1.89 1.25 -4.11
N TYR A 85 1.93 0.10 -4.79
CA TYR A 85 1.27 -1.14 -4.35
C TYR A 85 2.27 -2.01 -3.60
N ILE A 86 1.86 -2.61 -2.48
CA ILE A 86 2.76 -3.26 -1.53
C ILE A 86 2.19 -4.61 -1.11
N ASP A 87 2.94 -5.67 -1.35
CA ASP A 87 2.67 -6.99 -0.77
C ASP A 87 3.45 -7.13 0.55
N LEU A 88 2.73 -7.03 1.68
CA LEU A 88 3.31 -7.01 3.02
C LEU A 88 3.11 -8.36 3.70
N VAL A 89 4.19 -9.13 3.80
CA VAL A 89 4.15 -10.53 4.23
C VAL A 89 4.82 -10.70 5.61
N PRO A 90 4.05 -11.05 6.65
CA PRO A 90 4.60 -11.46 7.94
C PRO A 90 5.01 -12.94 7.93
N ALA A 91 6.02 -13.29 8.72
CA ALA A 91 6.48 -14.67 8.93
C ALA A 91 6.93 -14.88 10.38
N ARG A 92 6.91 -16.14 10.85
CA ARG A 92 7.31 -16.52 12.22
C ARG A 92 6.47 -15.85 13.31
N PHE A 93 5.16 -16.03 13.23
CA PHE A 93 4.18 -15.60 14.22
C PHE A 93 3.19 -16.72 14.50
N GLU A 94 2.47 -16.64 15.63
CA GLU A 94 1.33 -17.52 15.90
C GLU A 94 0.04 -16.87 15.43
N ASN A 95 -0.23 -15.66 15.91
CA ASN A 95 -1.45 -14.93 15.59
C ASN A 95 -1.20 -13.42 15.60
N ILE A 96 -1.78 -12.72 14.64
CA ILE A 96 -1.76 -11.26 14.53
C ILE A 96 -3.22 -10.80 14.43
N THR A 97 -3.61 -9.85 15.28
CA THR A 97 -4.96 -9.27 15.32
C THR A 97 -5.00 -7.80 14.91
N GLY A 98 -3.84 -7.22 14.61
CA GLY A 98 -3.73 -5.85 14.16
C GLY A 98 -2.30 -5.42 13.89
N ALA A 99 -2.16 -4.38 13.09
CA ALA A 99 -0.91 -3.77 12.71
C ALA A 99 -1.06 -2.25 12.62
N ILE A 100 -0.06 -1.52 13.11
CA ILE A 100 0.15 -0.10 12.82
C ILE A 100 1.34 -0.04 11.87
N ILE A 101 1.10 0.41 10.65
CA ILE A 101 2.06 0.41 9.54
C ILE A 101 2.57 1.84 9.37
N THR A 102 3.89 2.01 9.47
CA THR A 102 4.56 3.30 9.25
C THR A 102 5.23 3.29 7.89
N PHE A 103 4.90 4.27 7.05
CA PHE A 103 5.45 4.42 5.70
C PHE A 103 5.88 5.86 5.43
N ILE A 104 6.77 6.02 4.46
CA ILE A 104 7.42 7.29 4.15
C ILE A 104 7.24 7.60 2.67
N ILE A 105 6.82 8.83 2.36
CA ILE A 105 6.68 9.33 0.99
C ILE A 105 7.59 10.57 0.83
N PRO A 106 8.33 10.68 -0.28
CA PRO A 106 9.05 11.91 -0.61
C PRO A 106 8.07 13.09 -0.79
N VAL A 107 8.35 14.23 -0.16
CA VAL A 107 7.54 15.44 -0.31
C VAL A 107 7.47 15.89 -1.78
N ALA A 108 8.56 15.68 -2.54
CA ALA A 108 8.59 15.97 -3.96
C ALA A 108 7.50 15.22 -4.75
N TRP A 109 7.17 13.98 -4.38
CA TRP A 109 6.09 13.24 -5.05
C TRP A 109 4.72 13.85 -4.74
N LEU A 110 4.51 14.31 -3.51
CA LEU A 110 3.29 15.03 -3.13
C LEU A 110 3.15 16.33 -3.93
N ASP A 111 4.22 17.13 -3.98
CA ASP A 111 4.26 18.40 -4.70
C ASP A 111 4.05 18.21 -6.21
N GLU A 112 4.66 17.19 -6.82
CA GLU A 112 4.50 16.83 -8.23
C GLU A 112 3.05 16.52 -8.60
N HIS A 113 2.28 15.99 -7.66
CA HIS A 113 0.88 15.60 -7.86
C HIS A 113 -0.12 16.59 -7.22
N GLY A 114 0.37 17.72 -6.67
CA GLY A 114 -0.47 18.74 -6.05
C GLY A 114 -1.19 18.27 -4.78
N LEU A 115 -0.67 17.24 -4.10
CA LEU A 115 -1.28 16.63 -2.93
C LEU A 115 -0.74 17.23 -1.64
N SER A 116 -1.62 17.44 -0.67
CA SER A 116 -1.25 17.67 0.72
C SER A 116 -1.02 16.33 1.46
N PRO A 117 -0.23 16.30 2.55
CA PRO A 117 -0.07 15.07 3.34
C PRO A 117 -1.39 14.49 3.86
N GLU A 118 -2.39 15.32 4.15
CA GLU A 118 -3.70 14.87 4.65
C GLU A 118 -4.55 14.13 3.60
N GLU A 119 -4.15 14.21 2.33
CA GLU A 119 -4.80 13.50 1.21
C GLU A 119 -4.21 12.12 0.97
N ILE A 120 -3.22 11.71 1.79
CA ILE A 120 -2.61 10.40 1.71
C ILE A 120 -3.39 9.39 2.52
N VAL A 121 -3.81 8.33 1.84
CA VAL A 121 -4.54 7.22 2.42
C VAL A 121 -3.85 5.92 2.06
N MET A 122 -3.68 5.04 3.03
CA MET A 122 -3.34 3.66 2.76
C MET A 122 -4.60 2.82 2.64
N TYR A 123 -4.68 2.01 1.59
CA TYR A 123 -5.76 1.08 1.33
C TYR A 123 -5.32 -0.35 1.61
N HIS A 124 -6.26 -1.13 2.12
CA HIS A 124 -6.24 -2.59 2.15
C HIS A 124 -7.03 -3.16 0.97
N PHE A 125 -6.53 -4.21 0.34
CA PHE A 125 -7.34 -5.00 -0.59
C PHE A 125 -8.06 -6.18 0.07
N ASN A 126 -9.39 -6.12 0.15
CA ASN A 126 -10.24 -7.21 0.62
C ASN A 126 -10.56 -8.18 -0.53
N ASP A 127 -9.95 -9.37 -0.50
CA ASP A 127 -10.15 -10.43 -1.50
C ASP A 127 -11.61 -10.93 -1.57
N ASN A 128 -12.37 -10.86 -0.48
CA ASN A 128 -13.75 -11.39 -0.46
C ASN A 128 -14.70 -10.52 -1.30
N ASP A 129 -14.55 -9.21 -1.19
CA ASP A 129 -15.38 -8.22 -1.89
C ASP A 129 -14.71 -7.69 -3.15
N THR A 130 -13.46 -8.12 -3.43
CA THR A 130 -12.62 -7.63 -4.53
C THR A 130 -12.54 -6.10 -4.53
N ALA A 131 -12.37 -5.51 -3.35
CA ALA A 131 -12.50 -4.08 -3.13
C ALA A 131 -11.37 -3.50 -2.28
N TRP A 132 -11.06 -2.23 -2.51
CA TRP A 132 -10.12 -1.46 -1.70
C TRP A 132 -10.85 -0.79 -0.54
N GLU A 133 -10.35 -0.99 0.68
CA GLU A 133 -10.86 -0.40 1.91
C GLU A 133 -9.85 0.61 2.44
N ALA A 134 -10.29 1.85 2.66
CA ALA A 134 -9.45 2.89 3.23
C ALA A 134 -9.12 2.55 4.69
N LEU A 135 -7.84 2.63 5.04
CA LEU A 135 -7.38 2.49 6.41
C LEU A 135 -7.30 3.87 7.08
N PRO A 136 -7.63 3.97 8.39
CA PRO A 136 -7.36 5.17 9.16
C PRO A 136 -5.87 5.51 9.05
N THR A 137 -5.57 6.61 8.35
CA THR A 137 -4.21 7.07 8.03
C THR A 137 -4.02 8.44 8.65
N THR A 138 -2.88 8.65 9.31
CA THR A 138 -2.53 9.90 9.98
C THR A 138 -1.12 10.34 9.60
N VAL A 139 -0.93 11.65 9.46
CA VAL A 139 0.39 12.25 9.25
C VAL A 139 1.12 12.30 10.59
N GLU A 140 2.29 11.66 10.69
CA GLU A 140 3.10 11.66 11.91
C GLU A 140 4.11 12.82 11.89
N ARG A 141 4.73 13.04 10.73
CA ARG A 141 5.76 14.07 10.56
C ARG A 141 5.90 14.46 9.09
N THR A 142 6.07 15.75 8.85
CA THR A 142 6.49 16.27 7.54
C THR A 142 7.74 17.13 7.74
N GLY A 143 8.83 16.83 7.02
CA GLY A 143 10.07 17.60 7.10
C GLY A 143 11.27 16.88 6.52
N GLY A 144 12.33 17.64 6.19
CA GLY A 144 13.57 17.05 5.66
C GLY A 144 13.43 16.41 4.26
N GLY A 145 12.39 16.77 3.50
CA GLY A 145 12.11 16.22 2.17
C GLY A 145 11.24 14.97 2.18
N GLU A 146 10.80 14.50 3.35
CA GLU A 146 9.98 13.30 3.53
C GLU A 146 8.74 13.60 4.39
N ALA A 147 7.67 12.87 4.13
CA ALA A 147 6.47 12.81 4.95
C ALA A 147 6.30 11.38 5.48
N THR A 148 6.14 11.23 6.79
CA THR A 148 5.93 9.97 7.50
C THR A 148 4.49 9.86 7.94
N PHE A 149 3.90 8.70 7.70
CA PHE A 149 2.50 8.40 7.95
C PHE A 149 2.36 7.13 8.76
N THR A 150 1.25 7.00 9.49
CA THR A 150 0.85 5.77 10.15
C THR A 150 -0.55 5.35 9.72
N ALA A 151 -0.73 4.08 9.39
CA ALA A 151 -2.03 3.50 9.05
C ALA A 151 -2.36 2.28 9.93
N THR A 152 -3.59 2.20 10.42
CA THR A 152 -4.05 1.07 11.27
C THR A 152 -4.76 0.02 10.42
N SER A 153 -4.26 -1.22 10.44
CA SER A 153 -4.80 -2.34 9.68
C SER A 153 -5.15 -3.55 10.57
N PRO A 154 -6.30 -4.22 10.36
CA PRO A 154 -6.66 -5.43 11.10
C PRO A 154 -5.82 -6.69 10.78
N TRP A 155 -5.40 -6.89 9.52
CA TRP A 155 -4.58 -8.04 9.10
C TRP A 155 -3.52 -7.60 8.07
N PHE A 156 -2.76 -8.55 7.52
CA PHE A 156 -1.80 -8.31 6.45
C PHE A 156 -2.35 -8.77 5.09
N SER A 157 -2.09 -8.00 4.03
CA SER A 157 -2.69 -8.15 2.70
C SER A 157 -1.82 -7.49 1.62
N LEU A 158 -2.36 -7.42 0.41
CA LEU A 158 -1.99 -6.38 -0.54
C LEU A 158 -2.47 -5.00 -0.03
N PHE A 159 -1.59 -4.02 -0.10
CA PHE A 159 -1.86 -2.63 0.27
C PHE A 159 -1.58 -1.70 -0.91
N ALA A 160 -2.18 -0.51 -0.88
CA ALA A 160 -1.86 0.58 -1.78
C ALA A 160 -1.74 1.88 -1.00
N ILE A 161 -0.72 2.68 -1.31
CA ILE A 161 -0.60 4.05 -0.83
C ILE A 161 -1.07 4.95 -1.96
N SER A 162 -2.08 5.79 -1.71
CA SER A 162 -2.65 6.67 -2.72
C SER A 162 -2.87 8.08 -2.18
N GLY A 163 -2.73 9.06 -3.06
CA GLY A 163 -3.26 10.40 -2.87
C GLY A 163 -4.70 10.49 -3.38
N VAL A 164 -5.63 10.86 -2.52
CA VAL A 164 -7.02 11.11 -2.86
C VAL A 164 -7.35 12.57 -2.64
N GLU A 165 -7.64 13.29 -3.71
CA GLU A 165 -8.14 14.66 -3.59
C GLU A 165 -9.42 14.63 -2.74
N GLN A 166 -9.43 15.37 -1.64
CA GLN A 166 -10.58 15.42 -0.74
C GLN A 166 -11.75 16.15 -1.41
N THR A 167 -12.52 15.43 -2.23
CA THR A 167 -13.89 15.85 -2.56
C THR A 167 -14.81 15.44 -1.42
N GLY A 168 -14.73 16.14 -0.29
CA GLY A 168 -15.80 16.26 0.72
C GLY A 168 -16.53 15.01 1.21
N GLU A 169 -15.99 13.80 1.11
CA GLU A 169 -16.57 12.60 1.74
C GLU A 169 -15.77 12.20 2.98
N ALA A 170 -16.53 12.03 4.06
CA ALA A 170 -16.07 12.14 5.42
C ALA A 170 -15.12 11.02 5.83
N VAL A 171 -14.02 11.44 6.44
CA VAL A 171 -13.27 10.68 7.45
C VAL A 171 -14.27 10.14 8.48
N THR A 172 -14.55 8.84 8.44
CA THR A 172 -15.30 8.14 9.49
C THR A 172 -14.39 7.95 10.70
N THR A 173 -14.19 9.03 11.44
CA THR A 173 -13.75 8.98 12.83
C THR A 173 -14.86 8.26 13.62
N PRO A 174 -14.61 7.14 14.32
CA PRO A 174 -15.65 6.49 15.11
C PRO A 174 -16.00 7.37 16.31
N THR A 175 -17.04 8.18 16.16
CA THR A 175 -17.71 8.82 17.29
C THR A 175 -18.51 7.76 18.02
N THR A 176 -18.14 7.49 19.27
CA THR A 176 -18.86 6.61 20.19
C THR A 176 -20.30 7.09 20.34
N ALA A 177 -21.24 6.40 19.69
CA ALA A 177 -22.66 6.66 19.84
C ALA A 177 -23.12 6.18 21.23
N GLN A 178 -23.38 7.12 22.14
CA GLN A 178 -24.11 6.87 23.37
C GLN A 178 -25.57 6.54 23.03
N THR A 179 -26.04 5.41 23.55
CA THR A 179 -27.43 4.95 23.51
C THR A 179 -28.36 6.01 24.08
N THR A 180 -29.28 6.52 23.25
CA THR A 180 -30.52 7.13 23.75
C THR A 180 -31.70 6.59 22.96
N SER A 181 -32.63 5.98 23.69
CA SER A 181 -33.87 5.35 23.27
C SER A 181 -34.76 6.25 22.39
N PRO A 182 -35.37 5.76 21.29
CA PRO A 182 -36.43 6.51 20.62
C PRO A 182 -37.79 6.22 21.26
N ALA A 183 -38.38 7.26 21.84
CA ALA A 183 -39.80 7.32 22.16
C ALA A 183 -40.63 7.38 20.86
N VAL A 184 -41.72 6.63 20.85
CA VAL A 184 -42.72 6.53 19.79
C VAL A 184 -43.44 7.87 19.59
N ALA A 185 -43.54 8.34 18.35
CA ALA A 185 -44.57 9.29 17.92
C ALA A 185 -44.91 9.12 16.43
N THR A 186 -46.12 8.66 16.16
CA THR A 186 -46.82 8.65 14.87
C THR A 186 -47.23 10.08 14.47
N PRO A 187 -47.23 10.42 13.17
CA PRO A 187 -48.47 10.90 12.54
C PRO A 187 -48.68 10.28 11.13
N THR A 188 -49.85 9.69 10.86
CA THR A 188 -51.04 10.29 10.21
C THR A 188 -50.83 10.62 8.73
N ALA A 189 -51.57 9.88 7.91
CA ALA A 189 -51.68 9.99 6.47
C ALA A 189 -52.57 11.17 6.04
N GLU A 190 -52.15 11.89 5.01
CA GLU A 190 -53.02 12.51 4.00
C GLU A 190 -52.13 13.02 2.85
N GLN A 191 -52.32 12.49 1.62
CA GLN A 191 -52.43 13.35 0.44
C GLN A 191 -52.97 12.64 -0.80
N THR A 192 -53.91 13.37 -1.39
CA THR A 192 -54.77 13.20 -2.56
C THR A 192 -54.04 13.22 -3.92
N THR A 193 -54.47 12.28 -4.80
CA THR A 193 -54.69 12.32 -6.28
C THR A 193 -53.70 13.00 -7.25
N ALA A 194 -53.14 12.23 -8.20
CA ALA A 194 -53.46 12.26 -9.66
C ALA A 194 -52.43 11.49 -10.52
N VAL A 195 -52.93 10.71 -11.49
CA VAL A 195 -52.26 9.94 -12.59
C VAL A 195 -52.55 10.75 -13.90
N PRO A 196 -51.77 10.77 -15.03
CA PRO A 196 -51.28 9.56 -15.72
C PRO A 196 -50.03 9.61 -16.66
N ALA A 197 -49.61 8.39 -17.03
CA ALA A 197 -49.10 7.88 -18.33
C ALA A 197 -47.72 8.27 -18.89
N GLY A 198 -46.92 7.23 -19.23
CA GLY A 198 -45.81 7.31 -20.20
C GLY A 198 -44.79 6.15 -20.20
N GLU A 199 -45.18 4.96 -20.70
CA GLU A 199 -44.39 4.00 -21.54
C GLU A 199 -43.04 3.36 -21.07
N PRO A 200 -42.55 2.28 -21.72
CA PRO A 200 -42.18 1.01 -21.09
C PRO A 200 -40.68 0.83 -20.80
N ALA A 201 -40.37 -0.06 -19.87
CA ALA A 201 -39.00 -0.49 -19.53
C ALA A 201 -38.41 -1.44 -20.60
N PRO A 202 -37.13 -1.29 -21.00
CA PRO A 202 -36.46 -2.27 -21.83
C PRO A 202 -36.02 -3.47 -20.97
N GLU A 203 -36.73 -4.57 -21.16
CA GLU A 203 -36.42 -5.93 -20.78
C GLU A 203 -35.27 -6.48 -21.66
N PHE A 204 -34.16 -6.88 -21.05
CA PHE A 204 -33.07 -7.58 -21.75
C PHE A 204 -33.04 -9.08 -21.36
N PRO A 205 -33.03 -10.01 -22.34
CA PRO A 205 -33.36 -11.42 -22.14
C PRO A 205 -32.23 -12.29 -21.56
N LEU A 206 -32.61 -13.16 -20.61
CA LEU A 206 -31.82 -14.22 -19.96
C LEU A 206 -31.55 -15.42 -20.88
N GLY A 207 -30.74 -15.24 -21.94
CA GLY A 207 -30.60 -16.27 -22.97
C GLY A 207 -29.22 -16.46 -23.59
N MET A 208 -28.12 -16.53 -22.82
CA MET A 208 -26.80 -16.97 -23.34
C MET A 208 -25.90 -17.60 -22.23
N ILE A 209 -26.28 -18.74 -21.62
CA ILE A 209 -25.41 -19.49 -20.68
C ILE A 209 -25.12 -20.92 -21.19
N ALA A 210 -24.43 -21.08 -22.33
CA ALA A 210 -24.10 -22.46 -22.77
C ALA A 210 -22.74 -22.70 -23.46
N ILE A 211 -21.82 -21.71 -23.59
CA ILE A 211 -20.54 -21.95 -24.32
C ILE A 211 -19.27 -21.65 -23.48
N VAL A 212 -19.37 -21.05 -22.29
CA VAL A 212 -18.17 -20.60 -21.53
C VAL A 212 -17.47 -21.71 -20.73
N ALA A 213 -18.18 -22.78 -20.32
CA ALA A 213 -17.63 -23.80 -19.40
C ALA A 213 -16.48 -24.64 -19.99
N GLY A 214 -16.48 -24.88 -21.31
CA GLY A 214 -15.44 -25.69 -21.97
C GLY A 214 -14.09 -25.00 -22.12
N ALA A 215 -14.10 -23.68 -22.40
CA ALA A 215 -12.88 -22.90 -22.56
C ALA A 215 -12.16 -22.66 -21.22
N VAL A 216 -12.91 -22.48 -20.13
CA VAL A 216 -12.36 -22.28 -18.78
C VAL A 216 -11.59 -23.51 -18.29
N LEU A 217 -12.08 -24.72 -18.57
CA LEU A 217 -11.39 -25.95 -18.16
C LEU A 217 -10.06 -26.18 -18.92
N LEU A 218 -10.00 -25.82 -20.21
CA LEU A 218 -8.75 -25.91 -20.99
C LEU A 218 -7.71 -24.87 -20.55
N LEU A 219 -8.15 -23.66 -20.19
CA LEU A 219 -7.27 -22.60 -19.68
C LEU A 219 -6.79 -22.89 -18.25
N ALA A 220 -7.62 -23.51 -17.40
CA ALA A 220 -7.24 -23.95 -16.05
C ALA A 220 -6.18 -25.08 -16.10
N ALA A 221 -6.35 -26.04 -17.01
CA ALA A 221 -5.35 -27.10 -17.20
C ALA A 221 -4.01 -26.53 -17.72
N GLY A 222 -4.05 -25.59 -18.67
CA GLY A 222 -2.84 -24.93 -19.19
C GLY A 222 -2.09 -24.13 -18.12
N SER A 223 -2.81 -23.32 -17.33
CA SER A 223 -2.23 -22.51 -16.26
C SER A 223 -1.66 -23.36 -15.11
N PHE A 224 -2.29 -24.48 -14.76
CA PHE A 224 -1.75 -25.43 -13.79
C PHE A 224 -0.43 -26.07 -14.26
N LEU A 225 -0.33 -26.43 -15.54
CA LEU A 225 0.89 -27.01 -16.11
C LEU A 225 2.04 -25.99 -16.19
N VAL A 226 1.76 -24.72 -16.51
CA VAL A 226 2.76 -23.64 -16.49
C VAL A 226 3.24 -23.35 -15.07
N ARG A 227 2.34 -23.26 -14.09
CA ARG A 227 2.70 -23.08 -12.67
C ARG A 227 3.54 -24.24 -12.15
N ARG A 228 3.17 -25.49 -12.50
CA ARG A 228 3.94 -26.69 -12.13
C ARG A 228 5.30 -26.77 -12.84
N TRP A 229 5.41 -26.28 -14.07
CA TRP A 229 6.69 -26.19 -14.79
C TRP A 229 7.61 -25.12 -14.18
N TRP A 230 7.07 -23.96 -13.80
CA TRP A 230 7.84 -22.87 -13.20
C TRP A 230 8.40 -23.23 -11.82
N ILE A 231 7.60 -23.92 -10.98
CA ILE A 231 8.05 -24.44 -9.67
C ILE A 231 9.20 -25.45 -9.81
N ARG A 232 9.14 -26.35 -10.82
CA ARG A 232 10.23 -27.30 -11.09
C ARG A 232 11.53 -26.62 -11.55
N ARG A 233 11.43 -25.50 -12.26
CA ARG A 233 12.60 -24.77 -12.80
C ARG A 233 13.32 -23.93 -11.75
N GLN A 234 12.61 -23.40 -10.76
CA GLN A 234 13.18 -22.55 -9.71
C GLN A 234 13.79 -23.36 -8.55
N ASN A 235 13.42 -24.64 -8.37
CA ASN A 235 13.89 -25.44 -7.24
C ASN A 235 14.34 -26.85 -7.67
N PRO A 236 15.51 -27.00 -8.33
CA PRO A 236 16.04 -28.30 -8.73
C PRO A 236 16.43 -29.20 -7.55
N ALA A 237 16.51 -28.66 -6.33
CA ALA A 237 16.86 -29.40 -5.12
C ALA A 237 15.75 -30.31 -4.57
N LEU A 238 14.49 -30.14 -5.01
CA LEU A 238 13.37 -30.99 -4.57
C LEU A 238 13.25 -32.32 -5.34
N PHE A 239 14.05 -32.52 -6.39
CA PHE A 239 13.97 -33.71 -7.27
C PHE A 239 15.33 -34.38 -7.51
N ARG A 240 16.31 -34.16 -6.63
CA ARG A 240 17.46 -35.09 -6.58
C ARG A 240 16.97 -36.35 -5.91
N ASP A 241 16.69 -37.36 -6.71
CA ASP A 241 16.74 -38.74 -6.23
C ASP A 241 18.15 -38.97 -5.67
N TYR A 242 18.22 -39.42 -4.42
CA TYR A 242 19.44 -39.95 -3.85
C TYR A 242 19.58 -41.36 -4.44
N ASP A 243 20.46 -41.50 -5.42
CA ASP A 243 21.06 -42.79 -5.79
C ASP A 243 21.88 -43.36 -4.63
#